data_AF-A0A5J4PYE3-F1
#
_entry.id   AF-A0A5J4PYE3-F1
#
_cell.length_a   1.000
_cell.length_b   1.000
_cell.length_c   1.000
_cell.angle_alpha   90.00
_cell.angle_beta   90.00
_cell.angle_gamma   90.00
#
_symmetry.space_group_name_H-M   'P 1'
#
loop_
_entity.id
_entity.type
_entity.pdbx_description
1 polymer ?
#
loop_
_entity_poly.entity_id
_entity_poly.type
_entity_poly.pdbx_seq_one_letter_code
_entity_poly.pdbx_strand_id
1 'polypeptide(L)'
;MENKRINTSEHLKEIVANLPEKPGIYQYLNTENSIIYVGKAKNLKRRVYSYFSKEHENGKTRVLVSKIADIQYIVVNTEEDALLLENNLIKKHRPRYNVLLKDDKTYPSICMQNEYFPRIFKTRKIIRNGSF
;
A
#
# COMPACT_ATOMS: atom_id res chain seq x y z
N MET A 1 34.75 -14.84 -2.47
CA MET A 1 33.31 -15.19 -2.51
C MET A 1 32.58 -14.06 -3.19
N GLU A 2 32.10 -14.36 -4.39
CA GLU A 2 31.71 -13.42 -5.42
C GLU A 2 30.25 -13.01 -5.20
N ASN A 3 30.04 -11.82 -4.63
CA ASN A 3 28.71 -11.25 -4.48
C ASN A 3 28.16 -10.89 -5.87
N LYS A 4 27.47 -11.84 -6.49
CA LYS A 4 26.62 -11.60 -7.66
C LYS A 4 25.70 -10.43 -7.34
N ARG A 5 26.01 -9.26 -7.89
CA ARG A 5 25.06 -8.16 -8.03
C ARG A 5 23.98 -8.66 -8.97
N ILE A 6 22.95 -9.30 -8.41
CA ILE A 6 21.74 -9.63 -9.15
C ILE A 6 21.26 -8.30 -9.72
N ASN A 7 21.14 -8.23 -11.05
CA ASN A 7 20.71 -7.02 -11.73
C ASN A 7 19.31 -6.70 -11.17
N THR A 8 19.16 -5.60 -10.42
CA THR A 8 17.92 -5.29 -9.68
C THR A 8 16.68 -5.34 -10.57
N SER A 9 16.87 -5.03 -11.86
CA SER A 9 15.82 -5.14 -12.89
C SER A 9 15.36 -6.58 -13.17
N GLU A 10 16.24 -7.58 -13.05
CA GLU A 10 15.96 -9.00 -13.31
C GLU A 10 15.27 -9.65 -12.10
N HIS A 11 15.77 -9.39 -10.88
CA HIS A 11 15.12 -9.80 -9.63
C HIS A 11 13.66 -9.35 -9.55
N LEU A 12 13.40 -8.07 -9.84
CA LEU A 12 12.05 -7.52 -9.81
C LEU A 12 11.16 -8.14 -10.89
N LYS A 13 11.69 -8.46 -12.08
CA LYS A 13 10.93 -9.15 -13.14
C LYS A 13 10.52 -10.55 -12.71
N GLU A 14 11.41 -11.29 -12.07
CA GLU A 14 11.11 -12.63 -11.55
C GLU A 14 10.01 -12.59 -10.48
N ILE A 15 10.08 -11.64 -9.54
CA ILE A 15 9.02 -11.47 -8.54
C ILE A 15 7.69 -11.17 -9.22
N VAL A 16 7.67 -10.20 -10.15
CA VAL A 16 6.44 -9.80 -10.85
C VAL A 16 5.84 -10.95 -11.66
N ALA A 17 6.67 -11.80 -12.27
CA ALA A 17 6.21 -12.98 -13.00
C ALA A 17 5.53 -14.01 -12.09
N ASN A 18 6.05 -14.18 -10.86
CA ASN A 18 5.59 -15.15 -9.86
C ASN A 18 4.46 -14.62 -8.95
N LEU A 19 4.01 -13.38 -9.13
CA LEU A 19 2.90 -12.84 -8.34
C LEU A 19 1.59 -13.59 -8.61
N PRO A 20 0.78 -13.87 -7.56
CA PRO A 20 -0.51 -14.51 -7.74
C PRO A 20 -1.55 -13.55 -8.34
N GLU A 21 -2.51 -14.12 -9.05
CA GLU A 21 -3.68 -13.40 -9.60
C GLU A 21 -4.82 -13.30 -8.57
N LYS A 22 -4.48 -12.98 -7.32
CA LYS A 22 -5.41 -12.90 -6.19
C LYS A 22 -5.48 -11.48 -5.62
N PRO A 23 -6.57 -11.14 -4.89
CA PRO A 23 -6.62 -9.89 -4.15
C PRO A 23 -5.61 -9.91 -3.01
N GLY A 24 -5.09 -8.73 -2.68
CA GLY A 24 -4.02 -8.62 -1.69
C GLY A 24 -3.42 -7.23 -1.57
N ILE A 25 -2.44 -7.14 -0.68
CA ILE A 25 -1.62 -5.97 -0.46
C ILE A 25 -0.24 -6.21 -1.05
N TYR A 26 0.30 -5.19 -1.71
CA TYR A 26 1.69 -5.15 -2.15
C TYR A 26 2.44 -4.03 -1.43
N GLN A 27 3.72 -4.27 -1.19
CA GLN A 27 4.62 -3.38 -0.49
C GLN A 27 5.90 -3.23 -1.32
N TYR A 28 6.33 -2.01 -1.54
CA TYR A 28 7.60 -1.72 -2.20
C TYR A 28 8.63 -1.33 -1.15
N LEU A 29 9.81 -1.93 -1.25
CA LEU A 29 10.92 -1.72 -0.35
C LEU A 29 12.06 -1.01 -1.09
N ASN A 30 12.82 -0.17 -0.38
CA ASN A 30 14.06 0.39 -0.88
C ASN A 30 15.25 -0.58 -0.64
N THR A 31 16.45 -0.16 -1.03
CA THR A 31 17.70 -0.90 -0.83
C THR A 31 18.06 -1.13 0.64
N GLU A 32 17.47 -0.38 1.56
CA GLU A 32 17.63 -0.50 3.01
C GLU A 32 16.53 -1.39 3.63
N ASN A 33 15.77 -2.11 2.81
CA ASN A 33 14.66 -2.96 3.24
C ASN A 33 13.53 -2.20 3.98
N SER A 34 13.42 -0.89 3.76
CA SER A 34 12.38 -0.04 4.33
C SER A 34 11.19 0.07 3.38
N ILE A 35 9.97 -0.06 3.92
CA ILE A 35 8.72 0.06 3.16
C ILE A 35 8.53 1.51 2.72
N ILE A 36 8.60 1.75 1.41
CA ILE A 36 8.45 3.07 0.80
C ILE A 36 7.03 3.31 0.27
N TYR A 37 6.30 2.24 -0.06
CA TYR A 37 4.93 2.30 -0.52
C TYR A 37 4.15 1.03 -0.17
N VAL A 38 2.86 1.17 0.11
CA VAL A 38 1.89 0.11 0.37
C VAL A 38 0.64 0.39 -0.46
N GLY A 39 0.10 -0.62 -1.13
CA GLY A 39 -1.17 -0.48 -1.84
C GLY A 39 -1.96 -1.77 -1.91
N LYS A 40 -3.29 -1.65 -2.08
CA LYS A 40 -4.17 -2.78 -2.34
C LYS A 40 -4.38 -3.07 -3.82
N ALA A 41 -4.64 -4.33 -4.14
CA ALA A 41 -4.95 -4.80 -5.48
C ALA A 41 -6.09 -5.83 -5.45
N LYS A 42 -7.00 -5.76 -6.43
CA LYS A 42 -7.94 -6.87 -6.72
C LYS A 42 -7.22 -8.06 -7.35
N ASN A 43 -6.14 -7.79 -8.08
CA ASN A 43 -5.26 -8.76 -8.69
C ASN A 43 -3.82 -8.23 -8.56
N LEU A 44 -3.03 -8.85 -7.69
CA LEU A 44 -1.67 -8.43 -7.37
C LEU A 44 -0.78 -8.39 -8.63
N LYS A 45 -0.77 -9.46 -9.42
CA LYS A 45 0.04 -9.55 -10.64
C LYS A 45 -0.25 -8.40 -11.61
N ARG A 46 -1.52 -8.19 -11.99
CA ARG A 46 -1.91 -7.10 -12.92
C ARG A 46 -1.58 -5.72 -12.36
N ARG A 47 -1.81 -5.51 -11.06
CA ARG A 47 -1.58 -4.20 -10.43
C ARG A 47 -0.10 -3.87 -10.40
N VAL A 48 0.75 -4.78 -9.91
CA VAL A 48 2.18 -4.55 -9.82
C VAL A 48 2.80 -4.45 -11.23
N TYR A 49 2.42 -5.33 -12.16
CA TYR A 49 2.89 -5.28 -13.55
C TYR A 49 2.65 -3.90 -14.20
N SER A 50 1.50 -3.25 -13.91
CA SER A 50 1.20 -1.93 -14.46
C SER A 50 2.18 -0.82 -14.06
N TYR A 51 2.88 -0.96 -12.92
CA TYR A 51 3.93 -0.05 -12.49
C TYR A 51 5.24 -0.23 -13.26
N PHE A 52 5.48 -1.40 -13.86
CA PHE A 52 6.72 -1.70 -14.58
C PHE A 52 6.54 -1.72 -16.10
N SER A 53 5.30 -1.88 -16.59
CA SER A 53 5.02 -2.01 -18.02
C SER A 53 4.64 -0.71 -18.72
N LYS A 54 4.18 0.32 -17.99
CA LYS A 54 3.72 1.58 -18.58
C LYS A 54 4.75 2.68 -18.39
N GLU A 55 4.96 3.49 -19.42
CA GLU A 55 5.58 4.79 -19.24
C GLU A 55 4.63 5.66 -18.41
N HIS A 56 5.08 6.03 -17.20
CA HIS A 56 4.29 6.84 -16.30
C HIS A 56 4.39 8.31 -16.69
N GLU A 57 3.29 8.88 -17.18
CA GLU A 57 3.17 10.33 -17.42
C GLU A 57 3.40 11.14 -16.14
N ASN A 58 3.08 10.56 -14.97
CA ASN A 58 3.25 11.21 -13.68
C ASN A 58 4.66 11.01 -13.10
N GLY A 59 5.44 12.10 -13.03
CA GLY A 59 6.80 12.10 -12.51
C GLY A 59 6.95 11.53 -11.09
N LYS A 60 5.94 11.66 -10.23
CA LYS A 60 5.98 11.10 -8.86
C LYS A 60 6.01 9.56 -8.88
N THR A 61 5.23 8.94 -9.76
CA THR A 61 5.19 7.48 -9.93
C THR A 61 6.51 6.96 -10.50
N ARG A 62 7.10 7.68 -11.46
CA ARG A 62 8.42 7.34 -12.01
C ARG A 62 9.52 7.35 -10.93
N VAL A 63 9.50 8.34 -10.04
CA VAL A 63 10.42 8.42 -8.90
C VAL A 63 10.20 7.32 -7.88
N LEU A 64 8.93 6.92 -7.64
CA LEU A 64 8.65 5.76 -6.80
C LEU A 64 9.28 4.49 -7.40
N VAL A 65 8.98 4.20 -8.68
CA VAL A 65 9.44 2.99 -9.37
C VAL A 65 10.97 2.89 -9.40
N SER A 66 11.68 4.02 -9.57
CA SER A 66 13.15 4.02 -9.56
C SER A 66 13.78 3.76 -8.19
N LYS A 67 13.00 3.80 -7.11
CA LYS A 67 13.46 3.54 -5.74
C LYS A 67 13.09 2.15 -5.22
N ILE A 68 12.35 1.36 -6.01
CA ILE A 68 11.99 -0.01 -5.65
C ILE A 68 13.23 -0.90 -5.80
N ALA A 69 13.63 -1.53 -4.70
CA ALA A 69 14.65 -2.58 -4.68
C ALA A 69 14.03 -3.97 -4.53
N ASP A 70 12.91 -4.07 -3.80
CA ASP A 70 12.22 -5.34 -3.57
C ASP A 70 10.70 -5.17 -3.45
N ILE A 71 9.96 -6.26 -3.67
CA ILE A 71 8.49 -6.29 -3.64
C ILE A 71 8.01 -7.43 -2.74
N GLN A 72 7.21 -7.08 -1.74
CA GLN A 72 6.53 -8.04 -0.87
C GLN A 72 5.02 -7.97 -1.08
N TYR A 73 4.32 -9.08 -0.81
CA TYR A 73 2.87 -9.13 -0.93
C TYR A 73 2.23 -10.02 0.14
N ILE A 74 0.96 -9.72 0.43
CA ILE A 74 0.11 -10.51 1.31
C ILE A 74 -1.18 -10.78 0.54
N VAL A 75 -1.50 -12.06 0.35
CA VAL A 75 -2.76 -12.50 -0.26
C VAL A 75 -3.85 -12.45 0.79
N VAL A 76 -5.03 -11.97 0.40
CA VAL A 76 -6.22 -11.95 1.27
C VAL A 76 -7.40 -12.61 0.54
N ASN A 77 -8.46 -12.93 1.28
CA ASN A 77 -9.63 -13.61 0.73
C ASN A 77 -10.65 -12.62 0.15
N THR A 78 -10.78 -11.42 0.75
CA THR A 78 -11.78 -10.42 0.37
C THR A 78 -11.18 -9.05 0.09
N GLU A 79 -11.88 -8.21 -0.66
CA GLU A 79 -11.45 -6.80 -0.89
C GLU A 79 -11.53 -5.95 0.39
N GLU A 80 -12.42 -6.31 1.32
CA GLU A 80 -12.60 -5.62 2.61
C GLU A 80 -11.42 -5.89 3.53
N ASP A 81 -10.94 -7.14 3.59
CA ASP A 81 -9.72 -7.50 4.33
C ASP A 81 -8.51 -6.74 3.77
N ALA A 82 -8.41 -6.64 2.43
CA ALA A 82 -7.36 -5.84 1.80
C ALA A 82 -7.45 -4.38 2.28
N LEU A 83 -8.62 -3.77 2.24
CA LEU A 83 -8.81 -2.39 2.66
C LEU A 83 -8.41 -2.16 4.12
N LEU A 84 -8.80 -3.05 5.03
CA LEU A 84 -8.44 -2.96 6.45
C LEU A 84 -6.93 -3.12 6.66
N LEU A 85 -6.33 -4.13 6.03
CA LEU A 85 -4.91 -4.44 6.15
C LEU A 85 -4.04 -3.32 5.57
N GLU A 86 -4.40 -2.77 4.41
CA GLU A 86 -3.73 -1.60 3.82
C GLU A 86 -3.72 -0.43 4.79
N ASN A 87 -4.87 -0.07 5.34
CA ASN A 87 -4.99 1.04 6.28
C ASN A 87 -4.13 0.81 7.53
N ASN A 88 -4.10 -0.42 8.05
CA ASN A 88 -3.27 -0.77 9.19
C ASN A 88 -1.78 -0.66 8.88
N LEU A 89 -1.34 -1.15 7.71
CA LEU A 89 0.06 -1.08 7.28
C LEU A 89 0.50 0.37 7.00
N ILE A 90 -0.32 1.18 6.34
CA ILE A 90 -0.03 2.60 6.10
C ILE A 90 0.08 3.36 7.44
N LYS A 91 -0.83 3.10 8.40
CA LYS A 91 -0.78 3.75 9.72
C LYS A 91 0.46 3.32 10.52
N LYS A 92 0.84 2.04 10.44
CA LYS A 92 1.98 1.45 11.15
C LYS A 92 3.32 1.92 10.60
N HIS A 93 3.49 1.86 9.28
CA HIS A 93 4.78 2.12 8.63
C HIS A 93 4.94 3.55 8.10
N ARG A 94 3.83 4.30 7.96
CA ARG A 94 3.80 5.66 7.39
C ARG A 94 4.71 5.83 6.17
N PRO A 95 4.54 5.00 5.12
CA PRO A 95 5.49 4.98 4.00
C PRO A 95 5.56 6.35 3.32
N ARG A 96 6.78 6.79 3.00
CA ARG A 96 7.04 8.13 2.44
C ARG A 96 6.17 8.43 1.22
N TYR A 97 6.04 7.48 0.29
CA TYR A 97 5.31 7.72 -0.96
C TYR A 97 3.80 7.60 -0.82
N ASN A 98 3.28 6.89 0.18
CA ASN A 98 1.83 6.89 0.46
C ASN A 98 1.32 8.26 0.89
N VAL A 99 2.18 9.10 1.49
CA VAL A 99 1.84 10.49 1.84
C VAL A 99 1.95 11.40 0.61
N LEU A 100 3.02 11.26 -0.18
CA LEU A 100 3.29 12.09 -1.36
C LEU A 100 2.34 11.82 -2.55
N LEU A 101 1.82 10.59 -2.61
CA LEU A 101 0.86 10.11 -3.61
C LEU A 101 -0.58 10.08 -3.07
N LYS A 102 -0.82 10.57 -1.86
CA LYS A 102 -2.16 10.61 -1.28
C LYS A 102 -3.01 11.62 -2.04
N ASP A 103 -4.04 11.13 -2.68
CA ASP A 103 -5.22 11.93 -3.03
C ASP A 103 -6.01 12.15 -1.73
N ASP A 104 -6.62 13.32 -1.51
CA ASP A 104 -7.22 13.78 -0.23
C ASP A 104 -8.39 12.94 0.35
N LYS A 105 -8.60 11.73 -0.17
CA LYS A 105 -9.68 10.82 0.22
C LYS A 105 -9.22 9.88 1.32
N THR A 106 -9.06 10.43 2.53
CA THR A 106 -9.06 9.59 3.75
C THR A 106 -10.49 9.13 3.99
N TYR A 107 -10.71 7.82 4.11
CA TYR A 107 -12.03 7.23 4.29
C TYR A 107 -12.74 7.80 5.54
N PRO A 108 -14.03 8.15 5.45
CA PRO A 108 -14.78 8.60 6.62
C PRO A 108 -14.89 7.44 7.62
N SER A 109 -14.43 7.66 8.84
CA SER A 109 -14.73 6.81 10.00
C SER A 109 -16.12 7.16 10.52
N ILE A 110 -16.84 6.18 11.07
CA ILE A 110 -18.07 6.44 11.81
C ILE A 110 -17.64 6.73 13.26
N CYS A 111 -18.15 7.80 13.86
CA CYS A 111 -17.98 8.11 15.27
C CYS A 111 -19.34 8.02 15.96
N MET A 112 -19.37 7.32 17.09
CA MET A 112 -20.50 7.23 17.99
C MET A 112 -20.16 7.96 19.29
N GLN A 113 -20.87 9.05 19.58
CA GLN A 113 -20.66 9.82 20.80
C GLN A 113 -21.18 9.06 22.03
N ASN A 114 -20.39 9.10 23.12
CA ASN A 114 -20.77 8.56 24.42
C ASN A 114 -21.63 9.57 25.21
N GLU A 115 -22.81 9.87 24.69
CA GLU A 115 -23.84 10.72 25.33
C GLU A 115 -25.10 9.87 25.59
N TYR A 116 -25.97 10.33 26.50
CA TYR A 116 -27.22 9.62 26.88
C TYR A 116 -28.10 9.26 25.66
N PHE A 117 -28.02 10.06 24.60
CA PHE A 117 -28.55 9.73 23.26
C PHE A 117 -27.40 9.69 22.25
N PRO A 118 -26.87 8.51 21.90
CA PRO A 118 -25.72 8.39 21.01
C PRO A 118 -26.03 8.91 19.61
N ARG A 119 -25.19 9.82 19.10
CA ARG A 119 -25.26 10.33 17.73
C ARG A 119 -24.24 9.63 16.85
N ILE A 120 -24.69 9.16 15.68
CA ILE A 120 -23.84 8.52 14.66
C ILE A 120 -23.58 9.53 13.55
N PHE A 121 -22.31 9.86 13.31
CA PHE A 121 -21.94 10.74 12.20
C PHE A 121 -20.63 10.32 11.53
N LYS A 122 -20.50 10.68 10.24
CA LYS A 122 -19.28 10.47 9.45
C LYS A 122 -18.24 11.50 9.87
N THR A 123 -17.08 11.05 10.34
CA THR A 123 -15.95 11.90 10.70
C THR A 123 -14.67 11.43 10.00
N ARG A 124 -13.72 12.35 9.76
CA ARG A 124 -12.35 12.00 9.32
C ARG A 124 -11.34 12.07 10.47
N LYS A 125 -11.78 12.46 11.67
CA LYS A 125 -10.99 12.56 12.90
C LYS A 125 -11.55 11.59 13.93
N ILE A 126 -10.71 10.66 14.40
CA ILE A 126 -11.03 9.79 15.52
C ILE A 126 -10.81 10.60 16.80
N ILE A 127 -11.88 10.95 17.51
CA ILE A 127 -11.81 11.64 18.80
C ILE A 127 -11.94 10.59 19.89
N ARG A 128 -10.82 10.23 20.53
CA ARG A 128 -10.77 9.24 21.62
C ARG A 128 -11.15 9.89 22.96
N ASN A 129 -12.39 10.35 23.09
CA ASN A 129 -12.93 10.90 24.35
C ASN A 129 -13.99 9.95 24.96
N GLY A 130 -13.81 8.63 24.81
CA GLY A 130 -14.84 7.63 25.16
C GLY A 130 -15.84 7.34 24.04
N SER A 131 -15.74 8.04 22.91
CA SER A 131 -16.47 7.77 21.67
C SER A 131 -15.80 6.65 20.85
N PHE A 132 -16.60 5.77 20.25
CA PHE A 132 -16.15 4.63 19.43
C PHE A 132 -16.21 4.93 17.93
#